data_AF-A0A7W5PCT2-F1
#
_entry.id   AF-A0A7W5PCT2-F1
#
_cell.length_a   1.000
_cell.length_b   1.000
_cell.length_c   1.000
_cell.angle_alpha   90.00
_cell.angle_beta   90.00
_cell.angle_gamma   90.00
#
_symmetry.space_group_name_H-M   'P 1'
#
loop_
_entity.id
_entity.type
_entity.pdbx_description
1 polymer ?
#
loop_
_entity_poly.entity_id
_entity_poly.type
_entity_poly.pdbx_seq_one_letter_code
_entity_poly.pdbx_strand_id
1 'polypeptide(L)'
;MIALYALAVLASVAPAPAIVALASAAESGHVAGHASAAGQAAARRHARWNRHARVAAKPGSYYSSCKKARAAGVAPMRRGAPGYRPGLDRNNNGIACE
;
A
#
# COMPACT_ATOMS: atom_id res chain seq x y z
N MET A 1 49.56 28.72 42.53
CA MET A 1 49.07 27.33 42.73
C MET A 1 47.62 27.16 42.27
N ILE A 2 47.31 27.65 41.06
CA ILE A 2 46.01 27.49 40.40
C ILE A 2 46.05 26.27 39.44
N ALA A 3 47.21 25.60 39.36
CA ALA A 3 47.46 24.38 38.58
C ALA A 3 46.97 23.08 39.25
N LEU A 4 46.10 23.17 40.26
CA LEU A 4 45.46 22.02 40.92
C LEU A 4 43.96 21.88 40.57
N TYR A 5 43.44 22.74 39.70
CA TYR A 5 42.06 22.64 39.19
C TYR A 5 41.87 21.50 38.15
N ALA A 6 42.70 20.45 38.24
CA ALA A 6 42.82 19.40 37.24
C ALA A 6 42.21 18.04 37.63
N LEU A 7 41.57 17.87 38.80
CA LEU A 7 41.22 16.49 39.24
C LEU A 7 39.87 16.26 39.92
N ALA A 8 38.93 17.21 40.00
CA ALA A 8 37.68 16.95 40.73
C ALA A 8 36.46 17.72 40.24
N VAL A 9 36.03 17.50 38.99
CA VAL A 9 34.62 17.68 38.62
C VAL A 9 34.16 16.42 37.91
N LEU A 10 33.69 15.49 38.75
CA LEU A 10 32.47 14.71 38.53
C LEU A 10 32.37 13.97 37.19
N ALA A 11 32.83 12.72 37.26
CA ALA A 11 32.24 11.58 36.58
C ALA A 11 30.76 11.81 36.21
N SER A 12 30.53 12.15 34.94
CA SER A 12 29.23 12.01 34.29
C SER A 12 29.31 10.74 33.45
N VAL A 13 28.99 9.61 34.10
CA VAL A 13 28.63 8.39 33.41
C VAL A 13 27.29 8.66 32.71
N ALA A 14 27.36 8.95 31.41
CA ALA A 14 26.24 8.79 30.51
C ALA A 14 26.66 7.75 29.45
N PRO A 15 26.13 6.51 29.46
CA PRO A 15 26.20 5.64 28.30
C PRO A 15 25.15 6.14 27.30
N ALA A 16 25.47 7.20 26.56
CA ALA A 16 24.78 7.47 25.32
C ALA A 16 25.61 6.82 24.20
N PRO A 17 25.10 5.81 23.47
CA PRO A 17 25.79 5.26 22.32
C PRO A 17 25.80 6.31 21.20
N ALA A 18 26.76 7.22 21.26
CA ALA A 18 27.16 8.08 20.15
C ALA A 18 28.13 7.30 19.25
N ILE A 19 27.67 6.17 18.71
CA ILE A 19 28.04 5.79 17.35
C ILE A 19 26.72 5.57 16.65
N VAL A 20 26.21 6.70 16.18
CA VAL A 20 25.18 6.86 15.18
C VAL A 20 25.31 5.72 14.18
N ALA A 21 24.21 5.00 14.00
CA ALA A 21 23.99 4.11 12.89
C ALA A 21 24.63 4.70 11.63
N LEU A 22 25.73 4.12 11.17
CA LEU A 22 26.05 4.16 9.75
C LEU A 22 24.81 3.60 9.08
N ALA A 23 24.04 4.54 8.55
CA ALA A 23 22.71 4.32 8.07
C ALA A 23 22.75 3.17 7.09
N SER A 24 22.01 2.11 7.40
CA SER A 24 21.44 1.24 6.37
C SER A 24 20.43 2.08 5.59
N ALA A 25 20.91 3.01 4.76
CA ALA A 25 20.10 3.81 3.87
C ALA A 25 20.89 4.04 2.58
N ALA A 26 20.29 3.57 1.48
CA ALA A 26 20.87 3.33 0.15
C ALA A 26 21.85 2.13 0.18
N GLU A 27 21.47 0.90 -0.11
CA GLU A 27 20.50 0.45 -1.10
C GLU A 27 19.77 -0.79 -0.56
N SER A 28 18.52 -0.61 -0.13
CA SER A 28 17.55 -1.70 -0.32
C SER A 28 17.34 -1.80 -1.82
N GLY A 29 18.25 -2.52 -2.48
CA GLY A 29 18.06 -3.03 -3.82
C GLY A 29 16.80 -3.88 -3.80
N HIS A 30 15.66 -3.24 -4.08
CA HIS A 30 14.59 -3.91 -4.78
C HIS A 30 15.21 -4.36 -6.10
N VAL A 31 15.79 -5.55 -6.12
CA VAL A 31 15.92 -6.33 -7.35
C VAL A 31 14.49 -6.67 -7.76
N ALA A 32 13.81 -5.66 -8.31
CA ALA A 32 12.58 -5.82 -9.02
C ALA A 32 12.92 -6.71 -10.20
N GLY A 33 12.58 -8.00 -10.05
CA GLY A 33 12.69 -8.97 -11.11
C GLY A 33 12.12 -8.37 -12.39
N HIS A 34 12.73 -8.72 -13.52
CA HIS A 34 12.32 -8.32 -14.85
C HIS A 34 10.97 -8.97 -15.19
N ALA A 35 9.93 -8.63 -14.44
CA ALA A 35 8.56 -8.95 -14.78
C ALA A 35 8.34 -8.29 -16.13
N SER A 36 8.06 -9.11 -17.14
CA SER A 36 7.82 -8.67 -18.51
C SER A 36 6.94 -7.44 -18.51
N ALA A 37 7.17 -6.48 -19.42
CA ALA A 37 6.37 -5.25 -19.50
C ALA A 37 4.85 -5.54 -19.49
N ALA A 38 4.43 -6.69 -20.06
CA ALA A 38 3.07 -7.22 -19.99
C ALA A 38 2.57 -7.50 -18.55
N GLY A 39 3.39 -8.12 -17.70
CA GLY A 39 3.07 -8.39 -16.29
C GLY A 39 2.97 -7.11 -15.46
N GLN A 40 3.89 -6.16 -15.67
CA GLN A 40 3.83 -4.86 -15.00
C GLN A 40 2.58 -4.05 -15.40
N ALA A 41 2.16 -4.13 -16.69
CA ALA A 41 0.96 -3.47 -17.17
C ALA A 41 -0.33 -4.06 -16.56
N ALA A 42 -0.42 -5.39 -16.42
CA ALA A 42 -1.54 -6.04 -15.76
C ALA A 42 -1.66 -5.62 -14.29
N ALA A 43 -0.55 -5.63 -13.54
CA ALA A 43 -0.54 -5.20 -12.13
C ALA A 43 -1.01 -3.76 -11.94
N ARG A 44 -0.58 -2.83 -12.82
CA ARG A 44 -1.04 -1.43 -12.80
C ARG A 44 -2.53 -1.29 -13.10
N ARG A 45 -3.08 -2.09 -14.03
CA ARG A 45 -4.52 -2.14 -14.32
C ARG A 45 -5.32 -2.61 -13.11
N HIS A 46 -4.91 -3.71 -12.46
CA HIS A 46 -5.54 -4.19 -11.22
C HIS A 46 -5.45 -3.15 -10.09
N ALA A 47 -4.32 -2.47 -9.93
CA ALA A 47 -4.15 -1.43 -8.90
C ALA A 47 -5.08 -0.22 -9.13
N ARG A 48 -5.22 0.23 -10.39
CA ARG A 48 -6.16 1.29 -10.75
C ARG A 48 -7.60 0.86 -10.44
N TRP A 49 -7.96 -0.35 -10.82
CA TRP A 49 -9.29 -0.91 -10.57
C TRP A 49 -9.60 -1.01 -9.08
N ASN A 50 -8.64 -1.50 -8.30
CA ASN A 50 -8.73 -1.57 -6.83
C ASN A 50 -8.94 -0.19 -6.20
N ARG A 51 -8.42 0.89 -6.78
CA ARG A 51 -8.66 2.25 -6.30
C ARG A 51 -10.12 2.65 -6.54
N HIS A 52 -10.64 2.47 -7.74
CA HIS A 52 -12.03 2.81 -8.07
C HIS A 52 -13.03 2.02 -7.21
N ALA A 53 -12.77 0.73 -6.95
CA ALA A 53 -13.62 -0.10 -6.11
C ALA A 53 -13.68 0.33 -4.64
N ARG A 54 -12.63 0.97 -4.12
CA ARG A 54 -12.63 1.53 -2.76
C ARG A 54 -13.53 2.76 -2.64
N VAL A 55 -13.73 3.51 -3.72
CA VAL A 55 -14.58 4.71 -3.74
C VAL A 55 -16.06 4.35 -3.92
N ALA A 56 -16.32 3.21 -4.57
CA ALA A 56 -17.64 2.76 -4.98
C ALA A 56 -18.50 2.08 -3.89
N ALA A 57 -18.00 1.94 -2.66
CA ALA A 57 -18.65 1.14 -1.63
C ALA A 57 -19.96 1.77 -1.09
N LYS A 58 -21.09 1.54 -1.79
CA LYS A 58 -22.45 1.74 -1.25
C LYS A 58 -23.18 0.39 -1.12
N PRO A 59 -23.68 0.02 0.07
CA PRO A 59 -24.33 -1.26 0.31
C PRO A 59 -25.77 -1.38 -0.21
N GLY A 60 -26.19 -2.61 -0.52
CA GLY A 60 -27.60 -3.01 -0.60
C GLY A 60 -28.30 -2.95 -1.96
N SER A 61 -27.64 -2.50 -3.03
CA SER A 61 -28.30 -2.39 -4.35
C SER A 61 -28.12 -3.66 -5.20
N TYR A 62 -29.24 -4.23 -5.65
CA TYR A 62 -29.23 -5.30 -6.64
C TYR A 62 -29.09 -4.71 -8.05
N TYR A 63 -28.01 -5.07 -8.75
CA TYR A 63 -27.82 -4.68 -10.14
C TYR A 63 -28.07 -5.87 -11.05
N SER A 64 -29.01 -5.71 -11.98
CA SER A 64 -29.30 -6.72 -13.01
C SER A 64 -28.18 -6.83 -14.05
N SER A 65 -27.37 -5.78 -14.22
CA SER A 65 -26.26 -5.76 -15.16
C SER A 65 -25.20 -4.74 -14.78
N CYS A 66 -24.00 -4.92 -15.33
CA CYS A 66 -22.89 -3.98 -15.17
C CYS A 66 -23.18 -2.57 -15.69
N LYS A 67 -24.12 -2.42 -16.63
CA LYS A 67 -24.56 -1.10 -17.10
C LYS A 67 -25.23 -0.32 -15.97
N LYS A 68 -26.12 -0.97 -15.20
CA LYS A 68 -26.78 -0.32 -14.04
C LYS A 68 -25.78 -0.03 -12.93
N ALA A 69 -24.84 -0.94 -12.66
CA ALA A 69 -23.82 -0.74 -11.65
C ALA A 69 -22.88 0.44 -11.97
N ARG A 70 -22.46 0.59 -13.24
CA ARG A 70 -21.66 1.76 -13.68
C ARG A 70 -22.45 3.05 -13.65
N ALA A 71 -23.72 3.02 -14.08
CA ALA A 71 -24.59 4.19 -14.00
C ALA A 71 -24.81 4.68 -12.56
N ALA A 72 -24.83 3.75 -11.60
CA ALA A 72 -24.90 4.06 -10.17
C ALA A 72 -23.55 4.47 -9.56
N GLY A 73 -22.45 4.45 -10.32
CA GLY A 73 -21.11 4.80 -9.84
C GLY A 73 -20.49 3.80 -8.87
N VAL A 74 -21.08 2.61 -8.72
CA VAL A 74 -20.59 1.56 -7.80
C VAL A 74 -19.72 0.51 -8.50
N ALA A 75 -19.71 0.50 -9.82
CA ALA A 75 -18.72 -0.26 -10.58
C ALA A 75 -17.53 0.65 -10.86
N PRO A 76 -16.31 0.11 -10.84
CA PRO A 76 -15.94 -1.28 -10.59
C PRO A 76 -16.07 -1.79 -9.12
N MET A 77 -16.48 -3.06 -8.88
CA MET A 77 -16.65 -3.64 -7.51
C MET A 77 -15.93 -5.00 -7.25
N ARG A 78 -15.16 -5.11 -6.15
CA ARG A 78 -14.38 -6.31 -5.80
C ARG A 78 -15.23 -7.44 -5.23
N ARG A 79 -14.75 -8.68 -5.32
CA ARG A 79 -15.31 -9.83 -4.56
C ARG A 79 -15.41 -9.49 -3.08
N GLY A 80 -16.59 -9.67 -2.51
CA GLY A 80 -16.90 -9.29 -1.12
C GLY A 80 -17.33 -7.83 -0.93
N ALA A 81 -17.28 -7.00 -1.96
CA ALA A 81 -17.86 -5.66 -1.89
C ALA A 81 -19.40 -5.74 -1.89
N PRO A 82 -20.08 -4.79 -1.24
CA PRO A 82 -21.53 -4.71 -1.32
C PRO A 82 -22.02 -4.55 -2.77
N GLY A 83 -22.96 -5.39 -3.19
CA GLY A 83 -23.45 -5.42 -4.58
C GLY A 83 -22.65 -6.33 -5.52
N TYR A 84 -21.51 -6.88 -5.10
CA TYR A 84 -20.76 -7.88 -5.88
C TYR A 84 -21.58 -9.16 -6.05
N ARG A 85 -21.63 -9.68 -7.28
CA ARG A 85 -22.18 -11.00 -7.60
C ARG A 85 -21.32 -11.69 -8.65
N PRO A 86 -21.11 -13.01 -8.56
CA PRO A 86 -20.37 -13.77 -9.57
C PRO A 86 -20.94 -13.59 -10.99
N GLY A 87 -22.27 -13.47 -11.12
CA GLY A 87 -22.90 -13.23 -12.43
C GLY A 87 -22.60 -11.86 -13.07
N LEU A 88 -22.03 -10.90 -12.32
CA LEU A 88 -21.54 -9.62 -12.84
C LEU A 88 -20.05 -9.66 -13.18
N ASP A 89 -19.33 -10.66 -12.69
CA ASP A 89 -17.91 -10.91 -12.97
C ASP A 89 -17.80 -11.94 -14.10
N ARG A 90 -17.79 -11.46 -15.35
CA ARG A 90 -17.85 -12.32 -16.53
C ARG A 90 -16.60 -13.20 -16.70
N ASN A 91 -15.45 -12.78 -16.18
CA ASN A 91 -14.19 -13.51 -16.26
C ASN A 91 -13.75 -14.15 -14.92
N ASN A 92 -14.55 -14.01 -13.86
CA ASN A 92 -14.37 -14.63 -12.54
C ASN A 92 -13.05 -14.29 -11.83
N ASN A 93 -12.38 -13.22 -12.21
CA ASN A 93 -11.10 -12.80 -11.64
C ASN A 93 -11.26 -12.07 -10.29
N GLY A 94 -12.50 -11.86 -9.82
CA GLY A 94 -12.85 -11.26 -8.54
C GLY A 94 -13.16 -9.76 -8.60
N ILE A 95 -13.42 -9.27 -9.81
CA ILE A 95 -13.47 -7.86 -10.17
C ILE A 95 -14.70 -7.69 -11.08
N ALA A 96 -15.86 -7.39 -10.50
CA ALA A 96 -17.11 -7.33 -11.27
C ALA A 96 -17.24 -6.00 -12.04
N CYS A 97 -17.74 -6.09 -13.27
CA CYS A 97 -18.01 -4.94 -14.15
C CYS A 97 -16.79 -4.13 -14.60
N GLU A 98 -15.66 -4.82 -14.78
CA GLU A 98 -14.53 -4.34 -15.59
C GLU A 98 -14.88 -3.97 -17.04
#